data_AF-A0A150IVQ7-F1
#
_entry.id   AF-A0A150IVQ7-F1
#
_cell.length_a   1.000
_cell.length_b   1.000
_cell.length_c   1.000
_cell.angle_alpha   90.00
_cell.angle_beta   90.00
_cell.angle_gamma   90.00
#
_symmetry.space_group_name_H-M   'P 1'
#
loop_
_entity.id
_entity.type
_entity.pdbx_description
1 polymer ?
#
loop_
_entity_poly.entity_id
_entity_poly.type
_entity_poly.pdbx_seq_one_letter_code
_entity_poly.pdbx_strand_id
1 'polypeptide(L)'
;MDISKISDYFESENSKILTKKEIIESRRNFFLSIKDEFIVTDDGSLSLKFQDTMHSYIGALKERLHAYSIPSRIAERKKLLDICSGFGYNALYALNHNPKLNIDMVEKFWEISAVSLIIPLPESYSFLLPEKDKRFCRK
;
A
#
# COMPACT_ATOMS: atom_id res chain seq x y z
N MET A 1 13.17 4.48 5.55
CA MET A 1 13.04 5.12 4.23
C MET A 1 13.19 6.62 4.29
N ASP A 2 14.11 7.14 3.49
CA ASP A 2 14.15 8.54 3.10
C ASP A 2 13.06 8.79 2.04
N ILE A 3 12.05 9.59 2.38
CA ILE A 3 10.90 9.84 1.51
C ILE A 3 11.25 10.69 0.29
N SER A 4 12.38 11.41 0.30
CA SER A 4 12.80 12.19 -0.86
C SER A 4 13.05 11.30 -2.09
N LYS A 5 13.45 10.04 -1.88
CA LYS A 5 13.60 9.08 -2.98
C LYS A 5 12.31 8.88 -3.78
N ILE A 6 11.15 8.96 -3.11
CA ILE A 6 9.84 8.84 -3.77
C ILE A 6 9.52 10.11 -4.55
N SER A 7 9.73 11.29 -3.96
CA SER A 7 9.49 12.56 -4.66
C SER A 7 10.39 12.68 -5.88
N ASP A 8 11.69 12.42 -5.74
CA ASP A 8 12.67 12.48 -6.82
C ASP A 8 12.29 11.55 -7.99
N TYR A 9 11.79 10.36 -7.67
CA TYR A 9 11.31 9.41 -8.67
C TYR A 9 10.11 9.95 -9.45
N PHE A 10 9.06 10.40 -8.76
CA PHE A 10 7.85 10.88 -9.42
C PHE A 10 8.06 12.20 -10.16
N GLU A 11 8.92 13.10 -9.66
CA GLU A 11 9.33 14.29 -10.39
C GLU A 11 10.06 13.92 -11.69
N SER A 12 10.97 12.94 -11.64
CA SER A 12 11.66 12.44 -12.83
C SER A 12 10.69 11.75 -13.81
N GLU A 13 9.75 10.93 -13.33
CA GLU A 13 8.73 10.30 -14.17
C GLU A 13 7.86 11.36 -14.87
N ASN A 14 7.36 12.35 -14.12
CA ASN A 14 6.49 13.41 -14.64
C ASN A 14 7.18 14.36 -15.63
N SER A 15 8.51 14.46 -15.58
CA SER A 15 9.30 15.23 -16.56
C SER A 15 9.44 14.56 -17.93
N LYS A 16 9.06 13.28 -18.05
CA LYS A 16 9.24 12.47 -19.26
C LYS A 16 7.91 12.23 -19.96
N ILE A 17 7.96 12.15 -21.29
CA ILE A 17 6.83 11.66 -22.09
C ILE A 17 6.99 10.14 -22.20
N LEU A 18 6.23 9.40 -21.41
CA LEU A 18 6.28 7.94 -21.35
C LEU A 18 4.95 7.34 -21.80
N THR A 19 5.02 6.20 -22.48
CA THR A 19 3.86 5.35 -22.73
C THR A 19 3.42 4.67 -21.43
N LYS A 20 2.16 4.18 -21.40
CA LYS A 20 1.63 3.41 -20.27
C LYS A 20 2.51 2.21 -19.91
N LYS A 21 3.10 1.54 -20.90
CA LYS A 21 3.98 0.39 -20.68
C LYS A 21 5.27 0.80 -19.97
N GLU A 22 5.89 1.88 -20.44
CA GLU A 22 7.12 2.42 -19.84
C GLU A 22 6.89 2.92 -18.41
N ILE A 23 5.73 3.52 -18.12
CA ILE A 23 5.35 3.92 -16.76
C ILE A 23 5.28 2.69 -15.85
N ILE A 24 4.55 1.64 -16.26
CA ILE A 24 4.41 0.42 -15.45
C ILE A 24 5.78 -0.23 -15.19
N GLU A 25 6.63 -0.31 -16.22
CA GLU A 25 7.97 -0.89 -16.12
C GLU A 25 8.89 -0.03 -15.24
N SER A 26 8.85 1.29 -15.39
CA SER A 26 9.60 2.24 -14.55
C SER A 26 9.22 2.09 -13.08
N ARG A 27 7.92 2.08 -12.77
CA ARG A 27 7.40 1.97 -11.40
C ARG A 27 7.76 0.66 -10.75
N ARG A 28 7.69 -0.44 -11.52
CA ARG A 28 8.15 -1.76 -11.08
C ARG A 28 9.65 -1.76 -10.75
N ASN A 29 10.48 -1.21 -11.64
CA ASN A 29 11.92 -1.17 -11.44
C ASN A 29 12.29 -0.30 -10.23
N PHE A 30 11.60 0.82 -10.05
CA PHE A 30 11.77 1.67 -8.89
C PHE A 30 11.38 0.93 -7.60
N PHE A 31 10.20 0.29 -7.55
CA PHE A 31 9.80 -0.52 -6.41
C PHE A 31 10.85 -1.58 -6.04
N LEU A 32 11.39 -2.30 -7.03
CA LEU A 32 12.44 -3.30 -6.80
C LEU A 32 13.71 -2.69 -6.20
N SER A 33 14.05 -1.44 -6.56
CA SER A 33 15.22 -0.73 -6.02
C SER A 33 15.05 -0.30 -4.56
N ILE A 34 13.81 -0.13 -4.09
CA ILE A 34 13.49 0.27 -2.71
C ILE A 34 12.83 -0.85 -1.89
N LYS A 35 12.77 -2.08 -2.41
CA LYS A 35 12.04 -3.19 -1.78
C LYS A 35 12.46 -3.48 -0.34
N ASP A 36 13.73 -3.25 -0.01
CA ASP A 36 14.29 -3.53 1.32
C ASP A 36 13.89 -2.49 2.38
N GLU A 37 13.28 -1.37 1.94
CA GLU A 37 12.62 -0.38 2.81
C GLU A 37 11.24 -0.86 3.29
N PHE A 38 10.73 -1.97 2.74
CA PHE A 38 9.48 -2.59 3.16
C PHE A 38 9.74 -3.81 4.05
N ILE A 39 8.77 -4.12 4.90
CA ILE A 39 8.64 -5.39 5.61
C ILE A 39 7.40 -6.10 5.09
N VAL A 40 7.47 -7.42 4.99
CA VAL A 40 6.29 -8.26 4.78
C VAL A 40 5.72 -8.57 6.16
N THR A 41 4.45 -8.22 6.40
CA THR A 41 3.75 -8.53 7.65
C THR A 41 3.19 -9.96 7.61
N ASP A 42 2.75 -10.50 8.76
CA ASP A 42 2.30 -11.90 8.87
C ASP A 42 1.09 -12.25 7.99
N ASP A 43 0.27 -11.26 7.61
CA ASP A 43 -0.83 -11.41 6.66
C ASP A 43 -0.41 -11.25 5.18
N GLY A 44 0.90 -11.20 4.94
CA GLY A 44 1.51 -11.04 3.63
C GLY A 44 1.57 -9.60 3.12
N SER A 45 0.95 -8.62 3.80
CA SER A 45 0.95 -7.23 3.32
C SER A 45 2.32 -6.56 3.44
N LEU A 46 2.60 -5.56 2.60
CA LEU A 46 3.82 -4.76 2.73
C LEU A 46 3.58 -3.60 3.68
N SER A 47 4.49 -3.38 4.63
CA SER A 47 4.53 -2.20 5.49
C SER A 47 5.85 -1.46 5.28
N LEU A 48 5.81 -0.12 5.30
CA LEU A 48 6.98 0.71 5.05
C LEU A 48 7.75 0.98 6.35
N LYS A 49 9.08 0.91 6.31
CA LYS A 49 9.96 1.36 7.40
C LYS A 49 10.07 2.88 7.35
N PHE A 50 9.30 3.61 8.15
CA PHE A 50 9.32 5.07 8.19
C PHE A 50 9.28 5.60 9.63
N GLN A 51 10.45 6.02 10.14
CA GLN A 51 10.72 6.34 11.55
C GLN A 51 10.52 5.12 12.48
N ASP A 52 9.32 4.57 12.53
CA ASP A 52 8.96 3.23 13.01
C ASP A 52 8.33 2.40 11.87
N THR A 53 7.99 1.13 12.08
CA THR A 53 7.21 0.37 11.09
C THR A 53 5.78 0.91 11.04
N MET A 54 5.29 1.36 9.87
CA MET A 54 3.96 2.00 9.73
C MET A 54 2.78 1.10 10.15
N HIS A 55 3.00 -0.21 10.18
CA HIS A 55 2.05 -1.22 10.64
C HIS A 55 2.76 -2.21 11.56
N SER A 56 1.99 -2.83 12.46
CA SER A 56 2.46 -3.91 13.30
C SER A 56 2.92 -5.12 12.47
N TYR A 57 3.87 -5.88 13.01
CA TYR A 57 4.34 -7.15 12.44
C TYR A 57 3.22 -8.20 12.30
N ILE A 58 2.14 -8.10 13.09
CA ILE A 58 0.99 -9.03 13.13
C ILE A 58 0.14 -9.01 11.84
N GLY A 59 0.22 -7.95 11.03
CA GLY A 59 -0.53 -7.84 9.78
C GLY A 59 -1.24 -6.49 9.61
N ALA A 60 -0.86 -5.71 8.59
CA ALA A 60 -1.44 -4.38 8.37
C ALA A 60 -2.94 -4.44 8.03
N LEU A 61 -3.39 -5.49 7.34
CA LEU A 61 -4.77 -5.65 6.92
C LEU A 61 -5.62 -6.24 8.05
N LYS A 62 -5.12 -7.26 8.74
CA LYS A 62 -5.84 -7.89 9.86
C LYS A 62 -6.03 -6.93 11.03
N GLU A 63 -4.99 -6.19 11.39
CA GLU A 63 -5.07 -5.17 12.44
C GLU A 63 -6.12 -4.11 12.08
N ARG A 64 -6.10 -3.61 10.84
CA ARG A 64 -7.00 -2.53 10.42
C ARG A 64 -8.46 -2.95 10.30
N LEU A 65 -8.74 -4.19 9.89
CA LEU A 65 -10.09 -4.76 9.89
C LEU A 65 -10.70 -4.73 11.30
N HIS A 66 -9.98 -5.27 12.29
CA HIS A 66 -10.50 -5.48 13.63
C HIS A 66 -10.46 -4.20 14.49
N ALA A 67 -9.48 -3.32 14.27
CA ALA A 67 -9.35 -2.08 15.03
C ALA A 67 -10.25 -0.96 14.50
N TYR A 68 -10.53 -0.90 13.19
CA TYR A 68 -11.21 0.24 12.58
C TYR A 68 -12.47 -0.15 11.79
N SER A 69 -12.37 -1.10 10.87
CA SER A 69 -13.45 -1.36 9.91
C SER A 69 -14.70 -1.98 10.55
N ILE A 70 -14.52 -3.01 11.40
CA ILE A 70 -15.62 -3.62 12.17
C ILE A 70 -16.19 -2.65 13.20
N PRO A 71 -15.37 -2.03 14.10
CA PRO A 71 -15.89 -1.10 15.11
C PRO A 71 -16.63 0.10 14.52
N SER A 72 -16.19 0.61 13.36
CA SER A 72 -16.82 1.76 12.70
C SER A 72 -18.13 1.41 11.96
N ARG A 73 -18.48 0.12 11.87
CA ARG A 73 -19.62 -0.40 11.10
C ARG A 73 -19.63 0.09 9.66
N ILE A 74 -18.49 -0.06 8.98
CA ILE A 74 -18.23 0.60 7.69
C ILE A 74 -19.26 0.27 6.59
N ALA A 75 -19.86 -0.92 6.64
CA ALA A 75 -20.93 -1.37 5.75
C ALA A 75 -22.19 -0.49 5.82
N GLU A 76 -22.43 0.19 6.95
CA GLU A 76 -23.60 1.04 7.19
C GLU A 76 -23.31 2.53 6.93
N ARG A 77 -22.05 2.88 6.64
CA ARG A 77 -21.61 4.28 6.51
C ARG A 77 -21.71 4.78 5.07
N LYS A 78 -21.89 6.09 4.92
CA LYS A 78 -21.81 6.78 3.63
C LYS A 78 -20.47 7.49 3.41
N LYS A 79 -19.80 7.86 4.49
CA LYS A 79 -18.55 8.62 4.48
C LYS A 79 -17.54 8.05 5.47
N LEU A 80 -16.26 8.12 5.13
CA LEU A 80 -15.11 7.81 5.99
C LEU A 80 -14.08 8.93 5.86
N LEU A 81 -13.53 9.37 6.99
CA LEU A 81 -12.34 10.22 7.03
C LEU A 81 -11.15 9.34 7.46
N ASP A 82 -10.20 9.12 6.56
CA ASP A 82 -8.99 8.31 6.79
C ASP A 82 -7.81 9.25 7.07
N ILE A 83 -7.53 9.48 8.36
CA ILE A 83 -6.43 10.33 8.82
C ILE A 83 -5.15 9.50 8.91
N CYS A 84 -4.03 10.04 8.43
CA CYS A 84 -2.78 9.31 8.24
C CYS A 84 -3.01 8.08 7.35
N SER A 85 -3.61 8.33 6.18
CA SER A 85 -4.05 7.29 5.27
C SER A 85 -2.90 6.41 4.75
N GLY A 86 -1.67 6.89 4.84
CA GLY A 86 -0.50 6.24 4.29
C GLY A 86 -0.67 6.02 2.79
N PHE A 87 -0.38 4.81 2.34
CA PHE A 87 -0.65 4.36 0.96
C PHE A 87 -2.00 3.63 0.81
N GLY A 88 -2.94 3.83 1.73
CA GLY A 88 -4.36 3.59 1.46
C GLY A 88 -4.91 2.20 1.78
N TYR A 89 -4.25 1.38 2.60
CA TYR A 89 -4.81 0.08 2.99
C TYR A 89 -6.14 0.17 3.75
N ASN A 90 -6.34 1.21 4.57
CA ASN A 90 -7.62 1.45 5.25
C ASN A 90 -8.73 1.68 4.24
N ALA A 91 -8.50 2.62 3.32
CA ALA A 91 -9.45 2.94 2.27
C ALA A 91 -9.75 1.73 1.36
N LEU A 92 -8.72 0.99 0.94
CA LEU A 92 -8.88 -0.24 0.15
C LEU A 92 -9.80 -1.24 0.85
N TYR A 93 -9.55 -1.50 2.13
CA TYR A 93 -10.33 -2.46 2.90
C TYR A 93 -11.77 -2.00 3.13
N ALA A 94 -11.94 -0.72 3.44
CA ALA A 94 -13.25 -0.09 3.61
C ALA A 94 -14.09 -0.18 2.32
N LEU A 95 -13.49 0.09 1.16
CA LEU A 95 -14.14 -0.03 -0.15
C LEU A 95 -14.48 -1.47 -0.50
N ASN A 96 -13.60 -2.43 -0.16
CA ASN A 96 -13.89 -3.85 -0.37
C ASN A 96 -15.15 -4.32 0.40
N HIS A 97 -15.44 -3.71 1.55
CA HIS A 97 -16.62 -4.01 2.36
C HIS A 97 -17.83 -3.13 2.01
N ASN A 98 -17.60 -1.92 1.55
CA ASN A 98 -18.63 -0.97 1.14
C ASN A 98 -18.17 -0.19 -0.10
N PRO A 99 -18.44 -0.72 -1.32
CA PRO A 99 -18.01 -0.09 -2.57
C PRO A 99 -18.65 1.28 -2.84
N LYS A 100 -19.70 1.66 -2.08
CA LYS A 100 -20.41 2.94 -2.22
C LYS A 100 -19.91 3.99 -1.22
N LEU A 101 -18.92 3.65 -0.40
CA LEU A 101 -18.37 4.55 0.60
C LEU A 101 -17.62 5.71 -0.06
N ASN A 102 -17.92 6.93 0.36
CA ASN A 102 -17.11 8.09 0.01
C ASN A 102 -15.99 8.26 1.05
N ILE A 103 -14.74 8.42 0.62
CA ILE A 103 -13.59 8.45 1.51
C ILE A 103 -12.82 9.73 1.29
N ASP A 104 -12.68 10.52 2.35
CA ASP A 104 -11.76 11.64 2.42
C ASP A 104 -10.46 11.13 3.06
N MET A 105 -9.35 11.18 2.33
CA MET A 105 -8.04 10.74 2.81
C MET A 105 -7.16 11.94 3.14
N VAL A 106 -6.51 11.91 4.30
CA VAL A 106 -5.58 12.96 4.74
C VAL A 106 -4.25 12.31 5.08
N GLU A 107 -3.20 12.70 4.36
CA GLU A 107 -1.83 12.27 4.61
C GLU A 107 -0.93 13.50 4.67
N LYS A 108 0.01 13.50 5.62
CA LYS A 108 0.97 14.59 5.80
C LYS A 108 2.03 14.58 4.70
N PHE A 109 2.47 13.39 4.30
CA PHE A 109 3.52 13.19 3.31
C PHE A 109 2.92 12.56 2.05
N TRP A 110 2.70 13.37 1.01
CA TRP A 110 2.10 12.90 -0.24
C TRP A 110 2.89 11.75 -0.88
N GLU A 111 4.21 11.71 -0.63
CA GLU A 111 5.12 10.65 -1.02
C GLU A 111 4.65 9.29 -0.50
N ILE A 112 4.18 9.23 0.75
CA ILE A 112 3.66 8.00 1.34
C ILE A 112 2.40 7.58 0.61
N SER A 113 1.50 8.49 0.23
CA SER A 113 0.34 8.13 -0.59
C SER A 113 0.73 7.66 -1.99
N ALA A 114 1.75 8.26 -2.60
CA ALA A 114 2.24 7.91 -3.93
C ALA A 114 2.84 6.51 -4.00
N VAL A 115 3.30 5.95 -2.87
CA VAL A 115 3.75 4.56 -2.78
C VAL A 115 2.69 3.55 -3.24
N SER A 116 1.40 3.87 -3.10
CA SER A 116 0.28 3.03 -3.62
C SER A 116 0.36 2.79 -5.13
N LEU A 117 1.03 3.66 -5.88
CA LEU A 117 1.17 3.59 -7.33
C LEU A 117 2.29 2.68 -7.81
N ILE A 118 3.18 2.27 -6.91
CA ILE A 118 4.35 1.42 -7.20
C ILE A 118 4.31 0.08 -6.47
N ILE A 119 3.56 0.00 -5.36
CA ILE A 119 3.37 -1.24 -4.61
C ILE A 119 2.52 -2.22 -5.45
N PRO A 120 2.94 -3.50 -5.56
CA PRO A 120 2.10 -4.53 -6.16
C PRO A 120 0.82 -4.76 -5.34
N LEU A 121 -0.22 -5.33 -5.95
CA LEU A 121 -1.38 -5.78 -5.19
C LEU A 121 -0.99 -6.96 -4.26
N PRO A 122 -1.62 -7.11 -3.07
CA PRO A 122 -1.31 -8.20 -2.17
C PRO A 122 -1.39 -9.61 -2.78
N GLU A 123 -2.37 -9.85 -3.65
CA GLU A 123 -2.53 -11.10 -4.41
C GLU A 123 -1.33 -11.41 -5.33
N SER A 124 -0.58 -10.37 -5.72
CA SER A 124 0.61 -10.48 -6.56
C SER A 124 1.92 -10.60 -5.79
N TYR A 125 1.93 -10.57 -4.45
CA TYR A 125 3.16 -10.65 -3.64
C TYR A 125 3.87 -11.99 -3.66
N SER A 126 3.35 -12.99 -4.38
CA SER A 126 3.98 -14.30 -4.56
C SER A 126 5.44 -14.22 -5.07
N PHE A 127 5.86 -13.13 -5.73
CA PHE A 127 7.26 -12.94 -6.15
C PHE A 127 8.22 -12.54 -5.02
N LEU A 128 7.71 -12.05 -3.89
CA LEU A 128 8.49 -11.68 -2.70
C LEU A 128 8.75 -12.88 -1.78
N LEU A 129 8.01 -13.97 -1.97
CA LEU A 129 8.16 -15.19 -1.17
C LEU A 129 9.32 -16.06 -1.69
N PRO A 130 10.15 -16.63 -0.79
CA PRO A 130 11.10 -17.69 -1.15
C PRO A 130 10.36 -18.85 -1.86
N GLU A 131 11.02 -19.54 -2.80
CA GLU A 131 10.37 -20.59 -3.61
C GLU A 131 9.64 -21.67 -2.80
N LYS A 132 10.04 -21.90 -1.55
CA LYS A 132 9.44 -22.90 -0.66
C LYS A 132 8.01 -22.53 -0.24
N ASP A 133 7.67 -21.23 -0.15
CA ASP A 133 6.40 -20.73 0.37
C ASP A 133 5.36 -20.43 -0.73
N LYS A 134 5.79 -20.39 -2.01
CA LYS A 134 4.90 -20.21 -3.18
C LYS A 134 3.85 -21.33 -3.33
N ARG A 135 4.03 -22.47 -2.65
CA ARG A 135 3.10 -23.62 -2.69
C ARG A 135 1.85 -23.43 -1.85
N PHE A 136 1.82 -22.49 -0.91
CA PHE A 136 0.67 -22.26 -0.02
C PHE A 136 -0.38 -21.28 -0.57
N CYS A 137 -0.05 -20.45 -1.56
CA CYS A 137 -0.96 -19.44 -2.13
C CYS A 137 -1.74 -19.91 -3.37
N ARG A 138 -1.68 -21.18 -3.75
CA ARG A 138 -2.62 -21.75 -4.73
C ARG A 138 -3.84 -22.30 -3.99
N LYS A 139 -4.87 -21.48 -3.86
CA LYS A 139 -6.26 -21.94 -3.70
C LYS A 139 -7.11 -21.31 -4.78
#